data_AF-A0AAD7TU56-F1
#
_entry.id   AF-A0AAD7TU56-F1
#
_cell.length_a   1.000
_cell.length_b   1.000
_cell.length_c   1.000
_cell.angle_alpha   90.00
_cell.angle_beta   90.00
_cell.angle_gamma   90.00
#
_symmetry.space_group_name_H-M   'P 1'
#
loop_
_entity.id
_entity.type
_entity.pdbx_description
1 polymer ?
#
loop_
_entity_poly.entity_id
_entity_poly.type
_entity_poly.pdbx_seq_one_letter_code
_entity_poly.pdbx_strand_id
1 'polypeptide(L)'
;MMFATPENAYYQPHSHHYHSPKHYHDDRASFSGRASTSHSSATQHAYPSMRRSQTLGSPHASGYEDANPWQHMAKTCAWVLEQQFAEMAEQNEETVRWIQQQQELDAMREQAIFRVVASGRRGWPAVEQMLYSDRHLLMEESARQRRRWMRDIELTIEDELRRLQAYRRESERSRAAYEKRKRVEEEQERARREREREALKLRRQAAEREAQQSYEARWAELSSTSESLGFRDVPWPMFSRPRKMEDITPARVTRFVLSPLQPGETRRDKVRNALRRWHPDRFGRILARVGEEERESVEEGVGIVVRCLNDLLERENQ
;
A
#
# COMPACT_ATOMS: atom_id res chain seq x y z
N MET A 1 57.82 -55.34 -28.02
CA MET A 1 58.24 -53.93 -28.15
C MET A 1 57.04 -53.13 -28.55
N MET A 2 56.62 -52.22 -27.66
CA MET A 2 55.39 -51.43 -27.70
C MET A 2 55.60 -50.14 -28.49
N PHE A 3 54.56 -49.72 -29.23
CA PHE A 3 54.43 -48.37 -29.78
C PHE A 3 53.70 -47.48 -28.78
N ALA A 4 54.23 -46.29 -28.51
CA ALA A 4 53.58 -45.24 -27.72
C ALA A 4 53.13 -44.11 -28.65
N THR A 5 51.83 -43.83 -28.64
CA THR A 5 51.16 -42.70 -29.30
C THR A 5 51.15 -41.48 -28.38
N PRO A 6 51.30 -40.24 -28.88
CA PRO A 6 51.09 -39.05 -28.05
C PRO A 6 49.60 -38.73 -27.92
N GLU A 7 49.18 -38.45 -26.69
CA GLU A 7 47.83 -38.15 -26.25
C GLU A 7 47.27 -36.87 -26.90
N ASN A 8 46.07 -36.99 -27.44
CA ASN A 8 45.22 -35.91 -27.89
C ASN A 8 44.58 -35.27 -26.64
N ALA A 9 44.96 -34.04 -26.28
CA ALA A 9 44.38 -33.33 -25.15
C ALA A 9 42.94 -32.92 -25.48
N TYR A 10 42.00 -33.67 -24.92
CA TYR A 10 40.56 -33.46 -25.06
C TYR A 10 40.11 -32.14 -24.43
N TYR A 11 39.42 -31.33 -25.22
CA TYR A 11 38.53 -30.26 -24.76
C TYR A 11 37.40 -30.86 -23.90
N GLN A 12 37.46 -30.70 -22.58
CA GLN A 12 36.29 -30.87 -21.71
C GLN A 12 35.52 -29.54 -21.67
N PRO A 13 34.25 -29.49 -22.13
CA PRO A 13 33.46 -28.29 -22.02
C PRO A 13 33.08 -28.12 -20.54
N HIS A 14 33.60 -27.06 -19.92
CA HIS A 14 33.17 -26.64 -18.60
C HIS A 14 31.69 -26.29 -18.67
N SER A 15 30.88 -27.05 -17.93
CA SER A 15 29.47 -26.77 -17.72
C SER A 15 29.38 -25.44 -16.98
N HIS A 16 29.12 -24.36 -17.71
CA HIS A 16 28.72 -23.09 -17.11
C HIS A 16 27.42 -23.33 -16.34
N HIS A 17 27.56 -23.54 -15.03
CA HIS A 17 26.45 -23.44 -14.09
C HIS A 17 26.01 -21.99 -14.10
N TYR A 18 24.91 -21.71 -14.80
CA TYR A 18 24.18 -20.46 -14.65
C TYR A 18 23.77 -20.33 -13.19
N HIS A 19 24.46 -19.46 -12.47
CA HIS A 19 24.16 -19.10 -11.10
C HIS A 19 22.83 -18.34 -11.11
N SER A 20 21.76 -19.07 -10.78
CA SER A 20 20.41 -18.52 -10.61
C SER A 20 20.41 -17.46 -9.50
N PRO A 21 20.06 -16.20 -9.78
CA PRO A 21 19.97 -15.17 -8.75
C PRO A 21 18.82 -15.50 -7.80
N LYS A 22 19.15 -15.75 -6.52
CA LYS A 22 18.18 -15.96 -5.46
C LYS A 22 17.30 -14.73 -5.29
N HIS A 23 15.99 -14.97 -5.36
CA HIS A 23 14.93 -14.04 -4.99
C HIS A 23 15.18 -13.41 -3.61
N TYR A 24 15.33 -12.09 -3.57
CA TYR A 24 15.03 -11.31 -2.38
C TYR A 24 13.56 -10.89 -2.43
N HIS A 25 12.80 -11.34 -1.43
CA HIS A 25 11.50 -10.78 -1.09
C HIS A 25 11.72 -9.36 -0.56
N ASP A 26 11.14 -8.37 -1.23
CA ASP A 26 11.14 -6.98 -0.77
C ASP A 26 9.84 -6.71 -0.01
N ASP A 27 9.89 -6.92 1.31
CA ASP A 27 8.92 -6.40 2.25
C ASP A 27 9.40 -5.04 2.73
N ARG A 28 8.78 -3.95 2.26
CA ARG A 28 8.53 -2.74 3.08
C ARG A 28 7.64 -1.74 2.33
N ALA A 29 6.42 -1.55 2.81
CA ALA A 29 6.07 -0.50 3.76
C ALA A 29 6.08 0.91 3.12
N SER A 30 4.87 1.32 2.76
CA SER A 30 4.47 2.70 2.48
C SER A 30 4.92 3.64 3.59
N PHE A 31 5.63 4.72 3.26
CA PHE A 31 5.48 6.00 3.95
C PHE A 31 5.72 7.17 2.97
N SER A 32 4.75 8.07 2.99
CA SER A 32 4.65 9.34 2.28
C SER A 32 5.72 10.36 2.70
N GLY A 33 6.16 11.23 1.79
CA GLY A 33 6.88 12.45 2.20
C GLY A 33 7.44 13.32 1.08
N ARG A 34 6.61 14.26 0.61
CA ARG A 34 6.88 15.64 0.14
C ARG A 34 8.10 15.98 -0.75
N ALA A 35 7.74 16.72 -1.80
CA ALA A 35 8.58 17.49 -2.71
C ALA A 35 9.44 18.58 -2.04
N SER A 36 10.57 18.89 -2.67
CA SER A 36 11.01 20.29 -2.90
C SER A 36 11.93 20.37 -4.12
N THR A 37 11.55 21.27 -5.01
CA THR A 37 12.24 21.79 -6.20
C THR A 37 13.36 22.77 -5.83
N SER A 38 14.51 22.76 -6.54
CA SER A 38 15.16 23.98 -7.06
C SER A 38 16.44 23.70 -7.90
N HIS A 39 16.36 24.12 -9.16
CA HIS A 39 17.30 24.84 -10.04
C HIS A 39 18.84 24.76 -9.92
N SER A 40 19.43 24.37 -11.08
CA SER A 40 20.44 25.08 -11.89
C SER A 40 21.84 25.39 -11.32
N SER A 41 22.89 24.86 -11.96
CA SER A 41 23.71 25.58 -12.97
C SER A 41 24.99 24.80 -13.35
N ALA A 42 25.38 24.96 -14.61
CA ALA A 42 26.53 24.36 -15.26
C ALA A 42 27.87 24.97 -14.80
N THR A 43 28.95 24.17 -14.74
CA THR A 43 30.29 24.55 -15.24
C THR A 43 31.25 23.35 -15.29
N GLN A 44 31.71 23.07 -16.51
CA GLN A 44 33.07 22.76 -16.97
C GLN A 44 34.00 21.76 -16.24
N HIS A 45 34.55 20.89 -17.09
CA HIS A 45 35.70 20.01 -16.93
C HIS A 45 36.86 20.51 -16.06
N ALA A 46 37.34 19.64 -15.16
CA ALA A 46 38.76 19.50 -14.85
C ALA A 46 39.02 18.13 -14.20
N TYR A 47 39.98 17.38 -14.75
CA TYR A 47 40.44 16.08 -14.24
C TYR A 47 40.97 16.17 -12.80
N PRO A 48 40.73 15.19 -11.90
CA PRO A 48 41.42 15.13 -10.63
C PRO A 48 42.80 14.48 -10.80
N SER A 49 43.81 15.34 -10.75
CA SER A 49 45.22 15.03 -10.54
C SER A 49 45.42 14.19 -9.27
N MET A 50 46.23 13.15 -9.39
CA MET A 50 46.77 12.38 -8.26
C MET A 50 47.44 13.31 -7.25
N ARG A 51 46.85 13.42 -6.05
CA ARG A 51 47.52 14.04 -4.90
C ARG A 51 47.49 13.09 -3.71
N ARG A 52 48.61 12.37 -3.55
CA ARG A 52 49.04 11.77 -2.28
C ARG A 52 48.95 12.83 -1.19
N SER A 53 48.11 12.59 -0.19
CA SER A 53 48.08 13.37 1.04
C SER A 53 48.39 12.43 2.18
N GLN A 54 49.66 12.44 2.60
CA GLN A 54 50.03 11.99 3.94
C GLN A 54 49.34 12.92 4.94
N THR A 55 48.61 12.35 5.89
CA THR A 55 48.27 13.04 7.14
C THR A 55 48.63 12.13 8.30
N LEU A 56 49.54 12.66 9.11
CA LEU A 56 50.00 12.14 10.38
C LEU A 56 48.89 12.28 11.43
N GLY A 57 48.70 11.20 12.21
CA GLY A 57 48.30 11.18 13.62
C GLY A 57 47.19 12.11 14.11
N SER A 58 46.00 11.55 14.32
CA SER A 58 45.08 12.02 15.37
C SER A 58 44.85 10.86 16.36
N PRO A 59 45.25 10.98 17.64
CA PRO A 59 45.04 9.97 18.64
C PRO A 59 43.69 10.15 19.35
N HIS A 60 42.94 9.05 19.43
CA HIS A 60 41.74 8.84 20.26
C HIS A 60 40.43 9.49 19.81
N ALA A 61 39.70 8.73 18.98
CA ALA A 61 38.27 8.52 19.17
C ALA A 61 37.99 7.02 19.07
N SER A 62 38.16 6.32 20.18
CA SER A 62 37.56 5.00 20.40
C SER A 62 36.10 5.25 20.77
N GLY A 63 35.19 4.61 20.04
CA GLY A 63 33.77 4.62 20.39
C GLY A 63 32.87 4.41 19.20
N TYR A 64 32.50 3.15 18.98
CA TYR A 64 31.34 2.69 18.20
C TYR A 64 31.51 2.65 16.67
N GLU A 65 32.26 1.65 16.20
CA GLU A 65 32.02 1.01 14.91
C GLU A 65 30.68 0.24 14.96
N ASP A 66 29.55 0.94 14.97
CA ASP A 66 28.30 0.36 14.48
C ASP A 66 28.28 0.58 12.96
N ALA A 67 29.10 -0.19 12.26
CA ALA A 67 29.06 -0.28 10.81
C ALA A 67 27.65 -0.75 10.43
N ASN A 68 26.84 0.20 9.98
CA ASN A 68 25.46 -0.01 9.56
C ASN A 68 25.37 -1.34 8.78
N PRO A 69 24.52 -2.31 9.19
CA PRO A 69 24.47 -3.64 8.58
C PRO A 69 24.36 -3.61 7.04
N TRP A 70 23.73 -2.56 6.52
CA TRP A 70 23.62 -2.29 5.09
C TRP A 70 24.95 -1.94 4.40
N GLN A 71 25.87 -1.25 5.08
CA GLN A 71 27.21 -0.97 4.56
C GLN A 71 28.07 -2.24 4.55
N HIS A 72 27.96 -3.08 5.58
CA HIS A 72 28.63 -4.39 5.58
C HIS A 72 28.10 -5.28 4.45
N MET A 73 26.77 -5.32 4.27
CA MET A 73 26.14 -6.04 3.16
C MET A 73 26.59 -5.50 1.80
N ALA A 74 26.59 -4.19 1.61
CA ALA A 74 27.01 -3.56 0.35
C ALA A 74 28.50 -3.83 0.04
N LYS A 75 29.38 -3.80 1.05
CA LYS A 75 30.79 -4.18 0.91
C LYS A 75 30.94 -5.65 0.54
N THR A 76 30.14 -6.52 1.14
CA THR A 76 30.16 -7.96 0.83
C THR A 76 29.69 -8.21 -0.61
N CYS A 77 28.61 -7.56 -1.05
CA CYS A 77 28.13 -7.64 -2.43
C CYS A 77 29.15 -7.08 -3.44
N ALA A 78 29.79 -5.95 -3.12
CA ALA A 78 30.83 -5.37 -3.97
C ALA A 78 32.02 -6.33 -4.13
N TRP A 79 32.50 -6.91 -3.04
CA TRP A 79 33.57 -7.90 -3.08
C TRP A 79 33.21 -9.14 -3.90
N VAL A 80 32.00 -9.70 -3.75
CA VAL A 80 31.55 -10.84 -4.55
C VAL A 80 31.52 -10.50 -6.05
N LEU A 81 31.04 -9.30 -6.41
CA LEU A 81 31.03 -8.85 -7.80
C LEU A 81 32.45 -8.64 -8.35
N GLU A 82 33.35 -8.06 -7.56
CA GLU A 82 34.76 -7.90 -7.93
C GLU A 82 35.44 -9.25 -8.17
N GLN A 83 35.16 -10.26 -7.34
CA GLN A 83 35.66 -11.63 -7.56
C GLN A 83 35.09 -12.24 -8.84
N GLN A 84 33.80 -12.08 -9.11
CA GLN A 84 33.19 -12.57 -10.35
C GLN A 84 33.77 -11.90 -11.60
N PHE A 85 34.06 -10.59 -11.53
CA PHE A 85 34.71 -9.89 -12.64
C PHE A 85 36.16 -10.32 -12.85
N ALA A 86 36.91 -10.58 -11.77
CA ALA A 86 38.26 -11.10 -11.88
C ALA A 86 38.28 -12.50 -12.51
N GLU A 87 37.38 -13.39 -12.08
CA GLU A 87 37.22 -14.73 -12.65
C GLU A 87 36.81 -14.68 -14.13
N MET A 88 35.86 -13.80 -14.49
CA MET A 88 35.50 -13.57 -15.89
C MET A 88 36.65 -13.02 -16.72
N ALA A 89 37.48 -12.14 -16.16
CA ALA A 89 38.64 -11.57 -16.84
C ALA A 89 39.69 -12.66 -17.14
N GLU A 90 39.96 -13.55 -16.18
CA GLU A 90 40.88 -14.68 -16.36
C GLU A 90 40.39 -15.64 -17.46
N GLN A 91 39.10 -16.01 -17.44
CA GLN A 91 38.49 -16.84 -18.50
C GLN A 91 38.57 -16.16 -19.89
N ASN A 92 38.44 -14.84 -19.93
CA ASN A 92 38.57 -14.08 -21.17
C ASN A 92 40.04 -14.06 -21.66
N GLU A 93 41.01 -13.92 -20.75
CA GLU A 93 42.44 -14.02 -21.07
C GLU A 93 42.83 -15.41 -21.59
N GLU A 94 42.26 -16.48 -21.02
CA GLU A 94 42.42 -17.85 -21.55
C GLU A 94 41.85 -17.99 -22.95
N THR A 95 40.66 -17.44 -23.18
CA THR A 95 40.01 -17.43 -24.51
C THR A 95 40.87 -16.68 -25.53
N VAL A 96 41.43 -15.52 -25.16
CA VAL A 96 42.31 -14.73 -26.02
C VAL A 96 43.63 -15.46 -26.29
N ARG A 97 44.26 -16.07 -25.29
CA ARG A 97 45.49 -16.87 -25.45
C ARG A 97 45.25 -18.05 -26.39
N TRP A 98 44.12 -18.73 -26.25
CA TRP A 98 43.74 -19.81 -27.16
C TRP A 98 43.56 -19.32 -28.60
N ILE A 99 42.92 -18.17 -28.82
CA ILE A 99 42.78 -17.56 -30.15
C ILE A 99 44.16 -17.25 -30.76
N GLN A 100 45.08 -16.68 -29.99
CA GLN A 100 46.45 -16.39 -30.45
C GLN A 100 47.21 -17.66 -30.80
N GLN A 101 47.11 -18.69 -29.97
CA GLN A 101 47.73 -19.99 -30.23
C GLN A 101 47.19 -20.64 -31.51
N GLN A 102 45.89 -20.52 -31.78
CA GLN A 102 45.30 -20.97 -33.04
C GLN A 102 45.85 -20.18 -34.24
N GLN A 103 45.98 -18.85 -34.13
CA GLN A 103 46.56 -18.03 -35.20
C GLN A 103 48.01 -18.39 -35.52
N GLU A 104 48.82 -18.72 -34.50
CA GLU A 104 50.19 -19.19 -34.71
C GLU A 104 50.25 -20.55 -35.40
N LEU A 105 49.39 -21.50 -35.00
CA LEU A 105 49.30 -22.80 -35.66
C LEU A 105 48.87 -22.68 -37.12
N ASP A 106 47.90 -21.81 -37.40
CA ASP A 106 47.47 -21.51 -38.77
C ASP A 106 48.61 -20.85 -39.57
N ALA A 107 49.36 -19.91 -38.99
CA ALA A 107 50.52 -19.29 -39.63
C ALA A 107 51.64 -20.31 -39.93
N MET A 108 51.90 -21.25 -39.02
CA MET A 108 52.87 -22.33 -39.26
C MET A 108 52.40 -23.26 -40.39
N ARG A 109 51.11 -23.59 -40.42
CA ARG A 109 50.51 -24.41 -41.48
C ARG A 109 50.58 -23.71 -42.83
N GLU A 110 50.26 -22.42 -42.88
CA GLU A 110 50.40 -21.58 -44.08
C GLU A 110 51.84 -21.52 -44.59
N GLN A 111 52.82 -21.39 -43.68
CA GLN A 111 54.24 -21.46 -44.05
C GLN A 111 54.64 -22.84 -44.60
N ALA A 112 54.12 -23.93 -44.03
CA ALA A 112 54.36 -25.28 -44.54
C ALA A 112 53.77 -25.46 -45.95
N ILE A 113 52.56 -24.97 -46.19
CA ILE A 113 51.93 -24.95 -47.51
C ILE A 113 52.78 -24.15 -48.49
N PHE A 114 53.23 -22.96 -48.10
CA PHE A 114 54.08 -22.10 -48.93
C PHE A 114 55.40 -22.78 -49.33
N ARG A 115 56.04 -23.51 -48.40
CA ARG A 115 57.26 -24.28 -48.69
C ARG A 115 57.01 -25.42 -49.68
N VAL A 116 55.88 -26.12 -49.55
CA VAL A 116 55.52 -27.19 -50.50
C VAL A 116 55.21 -26.61 -51.89
N VAL A 117 54.52 -25.47 -51.97
CA VAL A 117 54.26 -24.74 -53.22
C VAL A 117 55.57 -24.31 -53.90
N ALA A 118 56.50 -23.74 -53.12
CA ALA A 118 57.80 -23.28 -53.62
C ALA A 118 58.68 -24.43 -54.15
N SER A 119 58.48 -25.67 -53.67
CA SER A 119 59.20 -26.87 -54.13
C SER A 119 58.72 -27.45 -55.48
N GLY A 120 57.67 -26.87 -56.08
CA GLY A 120 57.14 -27.25 -57.39
C GLY A 120 55.99 -28.29 -57.35
N ARG A 121 55.33 -28.50 -58.50
CA ARG A 121 54.03 -29.20 -58.67
C ARG A 121 53.93 -30.66 -58.20
N ARG A 122 54.98 -31.29 -57.66
CA ARG A 122 54.97 -32.71 -57.27
C ARG A 122 54.27 -33.00 -55.93
N GLY A 123 54.20 -32.03 -55.00
CA GLY A 123 53.56 -32.20 -53.69
C GLY A 123 52.13 -31.67 -53.59
N TRP A 124 51.62 -31.00 -54.62
CA TRP A 124 50.36 -30.24 -54.58
C TRP A 124 49.11 -31.11 -54.35
N PRO A 125 48.93 -32.29 -54.99
CA PRO A 125 47.73 -33.10 -54.79
C PRO A 125 47.58 -33.66 -53.37
N ALA A 126 48.68 -33.97 -52.69
CA ALA A 126 48.66 -34.49 -51.31
C ALA A 126 48.34 -33.38 -50.29
N VAL A 127 48.87 -32.17 -50.51
CA VAL A 127 48.53 -30.98 -49.70
C VAL A 127 47.08 -30.57 -49.94
N GLU A 128 46.61 -30.59 -51.18
CA GLU A 128 45.23 -30.31 -51.54
C GLU A 128 44.26 -31.27 -50.83
N GLN A 129 44.50 -32.58 -50.91
CA GLN A 129 43.64 -33.58 -50.25
C GLN A 129 43.62 -33.43 -48.72
N MET A 130 44.76 -33.15 -48.09
CA MET A 130 44.87 -32.92 -46.64
C MET A 130 44.16 -31.62 -46.21
N LEU A 131 44.29 -30.54 -46.98
CA LEU A 131 43.68 -29.25 -46.67
C LEU A 131 42.16 -29.26 -46.84
N TYR A 132 41.64 -29.96 -47.85
CA TYR A 132 40.21 -29.99 -48.12
C TYR A 132 39.47 -31.02 -47.26
N SER A 133 39.97 -32.24 -47.10
CA SER A 133 39.26 -33.28 -46.34
C SER A 133 39.23 -33.00 -44.84
N ASP A 134 40.34 -32.57 -44.25
CA ASP A 134 40.47 -32.37 -42.80
C ASP A 134 39.76 -31.08 -42.34
N ARG A 135 39.83 -30.01 -43.16
CA ARG A 135 39.10 -28.75 -42.93
C ARG A 135 37.59 -28.90 -43.10
N HIS A 136 37.13 -29.74 -44.02
CA HIS A 136 35.71 -29.98 -44.24
C HIS A 136 35.08 -30.76 -43.06
N LEU A 137 35.76 -31.81 -42.58
CA LEU A 137 35.30 -32.58 -41.42
C LEU A 137 35.28 -31.72 -40.14
N LEU A 138 36.33 -30.94 -39.89
CA LEU A 138 36.38 -30.02 -38.74
C LEU A 138 35.30 -28.94 -38.81
N MET A 139 35.04 -28.37 -40.00
CA MET A 139 33.96 -27.41 -40.19
C MET A 139 32.58 -28.03 -39.98
N GLU A 140 32.35 -29.25 -40.45
CA GLU A 140 31.10 -29.98 -40.23
C GLU A 140 30.84 -30.29 -38.75
N GLU A 141 31.86 -30.80 -38.03
CA GLU A 141 31.77 -31.10 -36.60
C GLU A 141 31.55 -29.83 -35.78
N SER A 142 32.29 -28.77 -36.08
CA SER A 142 32.10 -27.45 -35.48
C SER A 142 30.70 -26.90 -35.76
N ALA A 143 30.15 -27.10 -36.96
CA ALA A 143 28.79 -26.72 -37.28
C ALA A 143 27.75 -27.57 -36.52
N ARG A 144 27.99 -28.87 -36.32
CA ARG A 144 27.13 -29.74 -35.50
C ARG A 144 27.15 -29.31 -34.03
N GLN A 145 28.31 -28.95 -33.51
CA GLN A 145 28.47 -28.48 -32.14
C GLN A 145 27.80 -27.12 -31.94
N ARG A 146 27.97 -26.17 -32.87
CA ARG A 146 27.21 -24.91 -32.88
C ARG A 146 25.70 -25.14 -32.92
N ARG A 147 25.20 -26.08 -33.71
CA ARG A 147 23.77 -26.43 -33.74
C ARG A 147 23.26 -27.07 -32.44
N ARG A 148 24.10 -27.83 -31.72
CA ARG A 148 23.74 -28.34 -30.38
C ARG A 148 23.70 -27.19 -29.38
N TRP A 149 24.76 -26.40 -29.33
CA TRP A 149 24.87 -25.24 -28.46
C TRP A 149 23.74 -24.21 -28.68
N MET A 150 23.38 -23.91 -29.93
CA MET A 150 22.25 -23.01 -30.23
C MET A 150 20.91 -23.58 -29.73
N ARG A 151 20.67 -24.89 -29.88
CA ARG A 151 19.46 -25.54 -29.36
C ARG A 151 19.42 -25.55 -27.84
N ASP A 152 20.56 -25.82 -27.20
CA ASP A 152 20.65 -25.81 -25.74
C ASP A 152 20.39 -24.40 -25.19
N ILE A 153 20.94 -23.37 -25.85
CA ILE A 153 20.65 -21.96 -25.52
C ILE A 153 19.17 -21.63 -25.72
N GLU A 154 18.59 -22.01 -26.85
CA GLU A 154 17.18 -21.76 -27.14
C GLU A 154 16.28 -22.39 -26.07
N LEU A 155 16.55 -23.64 -25.67
CA LEU A 155 15.83 -24.32 -24.59
C LEU A 155 15.99 -23.60 -23.24
N THR A 156 17.19 -23.10 -22.91
CA THR A 156 17.38 -22.34 -21.68
C THR A 156 16.59 -21.02 -21.69
N ILE A 157 16.57 -20.30 -22.82
CA ILE A 157 15.79 -19.07 -22.96
C ILE A 157 14.29 -19.37 -22.86
N GLU A 158 13.82 -20.44 -23.48
CA GLU A 158 12.42 -20.87 -23.40
C GLU A 158 12.00 -21.28 -21.97
N ASP A 159 12.87 -21.96 -21.23
CA ASP A 159 12.59 -22.35 -19.84
C ASP A 159 12.57 -21.12 -18.92
N GLU A 160 13.53 -20.21 -19.08
CA GLU A 160 13.55 -18.93 -18.36
C GLU A 160 12.33 -18.07 -18.68
N LEU A 161 11.90 -18.02 -19.94
CA LEU A 161 10.68 -17.30 -20.32
C LEU A 161 9.44 -17.94 -19.69
N ARG A 162 9.36 -19.28 -19.63
CA ARG A 162 8.27 -19.99 -18.93
C ARG A 162 8.26 -19.68 -17.44
N ARG A 163 9.41 -19.66 -16.78
CA ARG A 163 9.54 -19.29 -15.36
C ARG A 163 9.09 -17.86 -15.09
N LEU A 164 9.55 -16.90 -15.90
CA LEU A 164 9.15 -15.50 -15.79
C LEU A 164 7.65 -15.31 -16.02
N GLN A 165 7.08 -16.00 -17.00
CA GLN A 165 5.63 -15.96 -17.24
C GLN A 165 4.84 -16.58 -16.09
N ALA A 166 5.29 -17.70 -15.52
CA ALA A 166 4.67 -18.32 -14.36
C ALA A 166 4.71 -17.39 -13.14
N TYR A 167 5.87 -16.81 -12.86
CA TYR A 167 6.06 -15.85 -11.77
C TYR A 167 5.16 -14.62 -11.94
N ARG A 168 5.06 -14.06 -13.16
CA ARG A 168 4.17 -12.95 -13.45
C ARG A 168 2.70 -13.31 -13.19
N ARG A 169 2.25 -14.48 -13.67
CA ARG A 169 0.88 -14.97 -13.46
C ARG A 169 0.58 -15.19 -11.98
N GLU A 170 1.53 -15.72 -11.23
CA GLU A 170 1.38 -15.94 -9.79
C GLU A 170 1.33 -14.61 -9.03
N SER A 171 2.21 -13.67 -9.34
CA SER A 171 2.18 -12.31 -8.79
C SER A 171 0.86 -11.60 -9.10
N GLU A 172 0.37 -11.68 -10.34
CA GLU A 172 -0.95 -11.13 -10.73
C GLU A 172 -2.10 -11.80 -9.95
N ARG A 173 -2.07 -13.12 -9.78
CA ARG A 173 -3.04 -13.86 -8.95
C ARG A 173 -2.99 -13.44 -7.49
N SER A 174 -1.79 -13.29 -6.92
CA SER A 174 -1.59 -12.87 -5.54
C SER A 174 -2.12 -11.45 -5.31
N ARG A 175 -1.79 -10.51 -6.22
CA ARG A 175 -2.33 -9.15 -6.21
C ARG A 175 -3.85 -9.14 -6.32
N ALA A 176 -4.42 -9.90 -7.25
CA ALA A 176 -5.87 -10.00 -7.42
C ALA A 176 -6.56 -10.61 -6.19
N ALA A 177 -5.96 -11.62 -5.56
CA ALA A 177 -6.46 -12.22 -4.34
C ALA A 177 -6.41 -11.25 -3.15
N TYR A 178 -5.32 -10.50 -3.02
CA TYR A 178 -5.16 -9.45 -2.02
C TYR A 178 -6.20 -8.32 -2.23
N GLU A 179 -6.34 -7.82 -3.45
CA GLU A 179 -7.35 -6.79 -3.77
C GLU A 179 -8.77 -7.29 -3.50
N LYS A 180 -9.08 -8.53 -3.86
CA LYS A 180 -10.40 -9.12 -3.58
C LYS A 180 -10.67 -9.21 -2.08
N ARG A 181 -9.70 -9.66 -1.28
CA ARG A 181 -9.81 -9.70 0.19
C ARG A 181 -10.01 -8.30 0.76
N LYS A 182 -9.22 -7.34 0.30
CA LYS A 182 -9.32 -5.94 0.72
C LYS A 182 -10.71 -5.34 0.42
N ARG A 183 -11.27 -5.59 -0.78
CA ARG A 183 -12.61 -5.12 -1.14
C ARG A 183 -13.69 -5.72 -0.22
N VAL A 184 -13.62 -7.01 0.06
CA VAL A 184 -14.57 -7.69 0.96
C VAL A 184 -14.47 -7.13 2.38
N GLU A 185 -13.26 -6.89 2.89
CA GLU A 185 -13.04 -6.30 4.21
C GLU A 185 -13.58 -4.86 4.29
N GLU A 186 -13.33 -4.03 3.27
CA GLU A 186 -13.88 -2.68 3.19
C GLU A 186 -15.41 -2.67 3.12
N GLU A 187 -16.02 -3.58 2.36
CA GLU A 187 -17.48 -3.72 2.30
C GLU A 187 -18.07 -4.16 3.64
N GLN A 188 -17.42 -5.10 4.33
CA GLN A 188 -17.82 -5.52 5.67
C GLN A 188 -17.71 -4.38 6.69
N GLU A 189 -16.63 -3.58 6.63
CA GLU A 189 -16.47 -2.44 7.52
C GLU A 189 -17.52 -1.36 7.25
N ARG A 190 -17.80 -1.05 5.97
CA ARG A 190 -18.87 -0.12 5.58
C ARG A 190 -20.23 -0.60 6.06
N ALA A 191 -20.56 -1.88 5.84
CA ALA A 191 -21.80 -2.48 6.32
C ALA A 191 -21.92 -2.46 7.85
N ARG A 192 -20.82 -2.69 8.58
CA ARG A 192 -20.80 -2.58 10.04
C ARG A 192 -21.08 -1.16 10.50
N ARG A 193 -20.39 -0.16 9.91
CA ARG A 193 -20.60 1.26 10.24
C ARG A 193 -22.03 1.71 9.93
N GLU A 194 -22.61 1.23 8.84
CA GLU A 194 -24.00 1.51 8.48
C GLU A 194 -24.97 0.92 9.52
N ARG A 195 -24.81 -0.37 9.86
CA ARG A 195 -25.62 -1.01 10.91
C ARG A 195 -25.51 -0.31 12.26
N GLU A 196 -24.32 0.13 12.65
CA GLU A 196 -24.12 0.88 13.89
C GLU A 196 -24.83 2.24 13.86
N ARG A 197 -24.78 2.95 12.74
CA ARG A 197 -25.51 4.23 12.54
C ARG A 197 -27.02 4.01 12.58
N GLU A 198 -27.52 2.97 11.93
CA GLU A 198 -28.93 2.61 11.94
C GLU A 198 -29.40 2.20 13.34
N ALA A 199 -28.63 1.36 14.05
CA ALA A 199 -28.92 0.96 15.42
C ALA A 199 -28.96 2.17 16.36
N LEU A 200 -28.01 3.11 16.22
CA LEU A 200 -28.00 4.34 17.01
C LEU A 200 -29.22 5.23 16.68
N LYS A 201 -29.59 5.33 15.41
CA LYS A 201 -30.79 6.07 14.97
C LYS A 201 -32.06 5.46 15.56
N LEU A 202 -32.20 4.13 15.50
CA LEU A 202 -33.34 3.40 16.06
C LEU A 202 -33.40 3.56 17.58
N ARG A 203 -32.27 3.42 18.29
CA ARG A 203 -32.20 3.63 19.75
C ARG A 203 -32.61 5.04 20.13
N ARG A 204 -32.13 6.05 19.38
CA ARG A 204 -32.53 7.44 19.59
C ARG A 204 -34.03 7.63 19.37
N GLN A 205 -34.58 7.10 18.28
CA GLN A 205 -36.02 7.19 18.00
C GLN A 205 -36.87 6.48 19.07
N ALA A 206 -36.41 5.33 19.56
CA ALA A 206 -37.08 4.62 20.65
C ALA A 206 -37.12 5.45 21.94
N ALA A 207 -35.98 6.04 22.33
CA ALA A 207 -35.90 6.92 23.49
C ALA A 207 -36.76 8.20 23.33
N GLU A 208 -36.82 8.76 22.11
CA GLU A 208 -37.68 9.91 21.81
C GLU A 208 -39.17 9.55 21.95
N ARG A 209 -39.60 8.35 21.49
CA ARG A 209 -40.99 7.86 21.66
C ARG A 209 -41.32 7.57 23.12
N GLU A 210 -40.44 6.93 23.86
CA GLU A 210 -40.63 6.62 25.29
C GLU A 210 -40.79 7.89 26.12
N ALA A 211 -39.97 8.92 25.85
CA ALA A 211 -40.09 10.22 26.49
C ALA A 211 -41.43 10.90 26.15
N GLN A 212 -41.91 10.77 24.91
CA GLN A 212 -43.19 11.33 24.49
C GLN A 212 -44.38 10.62 25.16
N GLN A 213 -44.35 9.29 25.26
CA GLN A 213 -45.34 8.50 25.99
C GLN A 213 -45.37 8.86 27.47
N SER A 214 -44.18 8.99 28.10
CA SER A 214 -44.06 9.41 29.49
C SER A 214 -44.61 10.82 29.73
N TYR A 215 -44.40 11.74 28.79
CA TYR A 215 -44.96 13.09 28.83
C TYR A 215 -46.49 13.06 28.73
N GLU A 216 -47.06 12.29 27.80
CA GLU A 216 -48.51 12.16 27.64
C GLU A 216 -49.16 11.50 28.87
N ALA A 217 -48.53 10.47 29.43
CA ALA A 217 -49.01 9.80 30.65
C ALA A 217 -49.08 10.76 31.84
N ARG A 218 -48.05 11.61 32.04
CA ARG A 218 -48.06 12.62 33.11
C ARG A 218 -49.10 13.70 32.88
N TRP A 219 -49.33 14.12 31.64
CA TRP A 219 -50.42 15.04 31.31
C TRP A 219 -51.78 14.45 31.65
N ALA A 220 -51.98 13.14 31.43
CA ALA A 220 -53.19 12.44 31.83
C ALA A 220 -53.33 12.36 33.36
N GLU A 221 -52.25 12.02 34.07
CA GLU A 221 -52.20 11.94 35.53
C GLU A 221 -52.48 13.29 36.22
N LEU A 222 -51.93 14.39 35.68
CA LEU A 222 -52.22 15.74 36.15
C LEU A 222 -53.69 16.12 35.97
N SER A 223 -54.33 15.59 34.94
CA SER A 223 -55.74 15.87 34.65
C SER A 223 -56.69 15.05 35.55
N SER A 224 -56.26 13.89 36.06
CA SER A 224 -57.07 13.03 36.92
C SER A 224 -56.88 13.29 38.42
N THR A 225 -55.69 13.74 38.82
CA THR A 225 -55.31 13.91 40.22
C THR A 225 -55.45 15.37 40.63
N SER A 226 -55.89 15.65 41.87
CA SER A 226 -56.03 17.01 42.42
C SER A 226 -54.96 17.37 43.46
N GLU A 227 -53.91 16.57 43.59
CA GLU A 227 -52.83 16.76 44.56
C GLU A 227 -52.00 18.01 44.29
N SER A 228 -51.28 18.47 45.32
CA SER A 228 -50.32 19.59 45.25
C SER A 228 -49.17 19.21 44.33
N LEU A 229 -48.81 20.13 43.43
CA LEU A 229 -47.80 19.90 42.40
C LEU A 229 -46.53 20.69 42.69
N GLY A 230 -45.38 20.08 42.42
CA GLY A 230 -44.11 20.80 42.37
C GLY A 230 -43.67 21.13 40.94
N PHE A 231 -42.62 21.94 40.82
CA PHE A 231 -41.96 22.30 39.56
C PHE A 231 -41.57 21.08 38.74
N ARG A 232 -41.10 20.03 39.43
CA ARG A 232 -40.70 18.79 38.78
C ARG A 232 -41.92 18.05 38.23
N ASP A 233 -43.08 18.11 38.87
CA ASP A 233 -44.27 17.32 38.53
C ASP A 233 -44.97 17.86 37.28
N VAL A 234 -44.71 19.12 36.95
CA VAL A 234 -45.08 19.71 35.66
C VAL A 234 -44.41 18.92 34.51
N PRO A 235 -45.18 18.39 33.54
CA PRO A 235 -44.67 17.66 32.39
C PRO A 235 -44.12 18.63 31.34
N TRP A 236 -42.94 19.17 31.59
CA TRP A 236 -42.23 20.06 30.66
C TRP A 236 -42.01 19.39 29.30
N PRO A 237 -42.11 20.12 28.16
CA PRO A 237 -41.99 19.56 26.82
C PRO A 237 -40.51 19.34 26.47
N MET A 238 -39.85 18.42 27.16
CA MET A 238 -38.43 18.10 27.03
C MET A 238 -38.17 16.61 27.26
N PHE A 239 -37.15 16.04 26.59
CA PHE A 239 -36.77 14.63 26.79
C PHE A 239 -36.20 14.33 28.17
N SER A 240 -35.65 15.35 28.84
CA SER A 240 -35.11 15.27 30.20
C SER A 240 -35.93 16.16 31.12
N ARG A 241 -36.31 15.64 32.29
CA ARG A 241 -37.02 16.40 33.32
C ARG A 241 -36.11 17.53 33.84
N PRO A 242 -36.49 18.80 33.71
CA PRO A 242 -35.71 19.89 34.26
C PRO A 242 -35.72 19.80 35.79
N ARG A 243 -34.61 20.16 36.42
CA ARG A 243 -34.52 20.28 37.87
C ARG A 243 -34.70 21.72 38.32
N LYS A 244 -34.37 22.66 37.44
CA LYS A 244 -34.49 24.10 37.67
C LYS A 244 -35.01 24.80 36.42
N MET A 245 -35.36 26.06 36.57
CA MET A 245 -35.90 26.88 35.49
C MET A 245 -34.89 27.07 34.34
N GLU A 246 -33.59 27.20 34.64
CA GLU A 246 -32.55 27.44 33.64
C GLU A 246 -32.33 26.23 32.70
N ASP A 247 -32.78 25.05 33.08
CA ASP A 247 -32.74 23.86 32.24
C ASP A 247 -33.70 23.94 31.05
N ILE A 248 -34.74 24.79 31.15
CA ILE A 248 -35.74 25.02 30.12
C ILE A 248 -35.15 25.96 29.08
N THR A 249 -34.65 25.37 27.99
CA THR A 249 -34.07 26.12 26.88
C THR A 249 -34.93 25.98 25.62
N PRO A 250 -35.05 27.04 24.79
CA PRO A 250 -35.82 26.99 23.55
C PRO A 250 -35.40 25.84 22.63
N ALA A 251 -34.10 25.53 22.56
CA ALA A 251 -33.58 24.44 21.77
C ALA A 251 -34.10 23.05 22.22
N ARG A 252 -34.18 22.82 23.53
CA ARG A 252 -34.69 21.55 24.09
C ARG A 252 -36.19 21.39 23.87
N VAL A 253 -36.94 22.48 24.08
CA VAL A 253 -38.39 22.54 23.84
C VAL A 253 -38.71 22.30 22.36
N THR A 254 -38.01 23.01 21.48
CA THR A 254 -38.14 22.86 20.02
C THR A 254 -37.91 21.41 19.58
N ARG A 255 -36.81 20.81 20.04
CA ARG A 255 -36.44 19.44 19.68
C ARG A 255 -37.50 18.43 20.11
N PHE A 256 -38.14 18.65 21.26
CA PHE A 256 -39.19 17.77 21.78
C PHE A 256 -40.51 17.94 21.01
N VAL A 257 -40.96 19.18 20.82
CA VAL A 257 -42.22 19.47 20.11
C VAL A 257 -42.15 19.03 18.65
N LEU A 258 -40.99 19.17 18.01
CA LEU A 258 -40.75 18.74 16.63
C LEU A 258 -40.24 17.28 16.50
N SER A 259 -40.19 16.52 17.60
CA SER A 259 -39.87 15.08 17.60
C SER A 259 -40.90 14.30 16.77
N PRO A 260 -40.62 13.06 16.30
CA PRO A 260 -41.13 12.54 15.03
C PRO A 260 -42.65 12.70 14.89
N LEU A 261 -43.03 13.20 13.72
CA LEU A 261 -44.41 13.48 13.35
C LEU A 261 -45.15 12.15 13.20
N GLN A 262 -46.35 12.08 13.79
CA GLN A 262 -47.31 11.04 13.46
C GLN A 262 -47.65 11.17 11.96
N PRO A 263 -47.88 10.06 11.23
CA PRO A 263 -48.30 10.13 9.84
C PRO A 263 -49.60 10.96 9.73
N GLY A 264 -49.54 12.08 9.01
CA GLY A 264 -50.66 13.02 8.83
C GLY A 264 -50.63 14.28 9.72
N GLU A 265 -49.72 14.38 10.69
CA GLU A 265 -49.59 15.58 11.54
C GLU A 265 -48.53 16.54 10.98
N THR A 266 -48.90 17.80 10.73
CA THR A 266 -47.93 18.82 10.32
C THR A 266 -47.17 19.38 11.52
N ARG A 267 -45.95 19.88 11.30
CA ARG A 267 -45.19 20.59 12.35
C ARG A 267 -45.99 21.75 12.94
N ARG A 268 -46.67 22.49 12.07
CA ARG A 268 -47.56 23.60 12.44
C ARG A 268 -48.69 23.16 13.38
N ASP A 269 -49.30 22.01 13.12
CA ASP A 269 -50.40 21.50 13.96
C ASP A 269 -49.89 21.04 15.33
N LYS A 270 -48.71 20.39 15.41
CA LYS A 270 -48.05 20.09 16.69
C LYS A 270 -47.81 21.35 17.52
N VAL A 271 -47.24 22.39 16.91
CA VAL A 271 -46.94 23.65 17.61
C VAL A 271 -48.24 24.32 18.09
N ARG A 272 -49.30 24.37 17.26
CA ARG A 272 -50.62 24.88 17.68
C ARG A 272 -51.23 24.07 18.82
N ASN A 273 -51.13 22.75 18.77
CA ASN A 273 -51.62 21.87 19.83
C ASN A 273 -50.85 22.06 21.15
N ALA A 274 -49.53 22.24 21.06
CA ALA A 274 -48.69 22.58 22.21
C ALA A 274 -49.06 23.96 22.77
N LEU A 275 -49.22 24.99 21.94
CA LEU A 275 -49.65 26.33 22.37
C LEU A 275 -51.00 26.30 23.07
N ARG A 276 -51.96 25.54 22.56
CA ARG A 276 -53.28 25.38 23.19
C ARG A 276 -53.18 24.78 24.60
N ARG A 277 -52.24 23.87 24.82
CA ARG A 277 -52.03 23.19 26.11
C ARG A 277 -51.25 24.03 27.11
N TRP A 278 -50.25 24.78 26.63
CA TRP A 278 -49.41 25.68 27.44
C TRP A 278 -49.95 27.11 27.54
N HIS A 279 -51.14 27.39 27.00
CA HIS A 279 -51.75 28.71 27.08
C HIS A 279 -51.99 29.12 28.54
N PRO A 280 -51.66 30.35 28.96
CA PRO A 280 -51.75 30.80 30.35
C PRO A 280 -53.16 30.62 30.95
N ASP A 281 -54.22 30.80 30.14
CA ASP A 281 -55.61 30.57 30.56
C ASP A 281 -55.88 29.11 31.02
N ARG A 282 -55.42 28.11 30.25
CA ARG A 282 -55.60 26.70 30.64
C ARG A 282 -54.62 26.30 31.73
N PHE A 283 -53.39 26.78 31.64
CA PHE A 283 -52.34 26.43 32.59
C PHE A 283 -52.58 27.08 33.97
N GLY A 284 -53.31 28.19 34.06
CA GLY A 284 -53.66 28.84 35.33
C GLY A 284 -54.36 27.91 36.34
N ARG A 285 -55.14 26.93 35.85
CA ARG A 285 -55.77 25.90 36.71
C ARG A 285 -54.76 24.93 37.33
N ILE A 286 -53.66 24.67 36.62
CA ILE A 286 -52.56 23.83 37.09
C ILE A 286 -51.67 24.66 38.02
N LEU A 287 -51.40 25.92 37.66
CA LEU A 287 -50.62 26.85 38.48
C LEU A 287 -51.24 27.08 39.87
N ALA A 288 -52.58 27.11 39.96
CA ALA A 288 -53.30 27.20 41.23
C ALA A 288 -53.07 26.00 42.19
N ARG A 289 -52.55 24.88 41.67
CA ARG A 289 -52.23 23.68 42.45
C ARG A 289 -50.74 23.57 42.80
N VAL A 290 -49.91 24.43 42.23
CA VAL A 290 -48.47 24.48 42.53
C VAL A 290 -48.27 25.16 43.87
N GLY A 291 -47.38 24.63 44.71
CA GLY A 291 -47.03 25.26 45.99
C GLY A 291 -46.52 26.70 45.79
N GLU A 292 -46.84 27.60 46.73
CA GLU A 292 -46.50 29.03 46.58
C GLU A 292 -45.00 29.28 46.36
N GLU A 293 -44.13 28.47 47.00
CA GLU A 293 -42.67 28.59 46.89
C GLU A 293 -42.13 28.30 45.48
N GLU A 294 -42.79 27.43 44.72
CA GLU A 294 -42.36 27.04 43.38
C GLU A 294 -43.19 27.71 42.27
N ARG A 295 -44.24 28.45 42.63
CA ARG A 295 -45.21 29.03 41.70
C ARG A 295 -44.57 30.00 40.71
N GLU A 296 -43.70 30.88 41.20
CA GLU A 296 -43.00 31.87 40.37
C GLU A 296 -42.07 31.19 39.35
N SER A 297 -41.31 30.18 39.79
CA SER A 297 -40.42 29.40 38.92
C SER A 297 -41.19 28.63 37.83
N VAL A 298 -42.37 28.10 38.16
CA VAL A 298 -43.25 27.43 37.19
C VAL A 298 -43.85 28.43 36.21
N GLU A 299 -44.33 29.57 36.69
CA GLU A 299 -44.93 30.61 35.86
C GLU A 299 -43.92 31.16 34.83
N GLU A 300 -42.69 31.44 35.26
CA GLU A 300 -41.64 31.92 34.37
C GLU A 300 -41.22 30.83 33.36
N GLY A 301 -41.11 29.58 33.81
CA GLY A 301 -40.84 28.43 32.94
C GLY A 301 -41.91 28.24 31.85
N VAL A 302 -43.19 28.39 32.20
CA VAL A 302 -44.30 28.37 31.24
C VAL A 302 -44.17 29.52 30.25
N GLY A 303 -43.83 30.72 30.72
CA GLY A 303 -43.57 31.89 29.88
C GLY A 303 -42.45 31.67 28.86
N ILE A 304 -41.38 30.95 29.23
CA ILE A 304 -40.31 30.54 28.29
C ILE A 304 -40.85 29.58 27.23
N VAL A 305 -41.61 28.55 27.64
CA VAL A 305 -42.19 27.57 26.73
C VAL A 305 -43.13 28.23 25.73
N VAL A 306 -44.03 29.11 26.17
CA VAL A 306 -44.99 29.80 25.30
C VAL A 306 -44.27 30.71 24.30
N ARG A 307 -43.26 31.49 24.74
CA ARG A 307 -42.44 32.31 23.82
C ARG A 307 -41.75 31.43 22.78
N CYS A 308 -41.10 30.35 23.21
CA CYS A 308 -40.46 29.41 22.30
C CYS A 308 -41.45 28.82 21.28
N LEU A 309 -42.65 28.46 21.70
CA LEU A 309 -43.67 27.90 20.81
C LEU A 309 -44.22 28.92 19.82
N ASN A 310 -44.38 30.19 20.22
CA ASN A 310 -44.78 31.28 19.32
C ASN A 310 -43.69 31.54 18.27
N ASP A 311 -42.42 31.60 18.68
CA ASP A 311 -41.29 31.78 17.76
C ASP A 311 -41.22 30.62 16.74
N LEU A 312 -41.52 29.39 17.17
CA LEU A 312 -41.58 28.23 16.28
C LEU A 312 -42.75 28.31 15.30
N LEU A 313 -43.91 28.79 15.75
CA LEU A 313 -45.07 28.94 14.88
C LEU A 313 -44.83 30.02 13.82
N GLU A 314 -44.16 31.11 14.17
CA GLU A 314 -43.80 32.18 13.24
C GLU A 314 -42.84 31.68 12.16
N ARG A 315 -41.80 30.93 12.54
CA ARG A 315 -40.83 30.33 11.59
C ARG A 315 -41.46 29.32 10.63
N GLU A 316 -42.50 28.60 11.04
CA GLU A 316 -43.21 27.64 10.18
C GLU A 316 -44.32 28.31 9.32
N ASN A 317 -44.60 29.60 9.54
CA ASN A 317 -45.56 30.38 8.75
C ASN A 317 -44.91 31.24 7.64
N GLN A 318 -43.59 31.43 7.69
CA GLN A 318 -42.78 32.09 6.66
C GLN A 318 -42.41 31.11 5.55
#